data_AF-A0A662JE73-F1
#
_entry.id   AF-A0A662JE73-F1
#
_cell.length_a   1.000
_cell.length_b   1.000
_cell.length_c   1.000
_cell.angle_alpha   90.00
_cell.angle_beta   90.00
_cell.angle_gamma   90.00
#
_symmetry.space_group_name_H-M   'P 1'
#
loop_
_entity.id
_entity.type
_entity.pdbx_description
1 polymer ?
#
loop_
_entity_poly.entity_id
_entity_poly.type
_entity_poly.pdbx_seq_one_letter_code
_entity_poly.pdbx_strand_id
1 'polypeptide(L)'
;MAGAVMLYDRLRWEEKELMKAAERRGFELRTVDVKSLVLAPGRSIAMELGPLVLQRCMSHYRGLYISALLEASGVRVINSFKTTRLCGDKLLTSIELYKAGIPTPRFAVAFTAESALKAIESLGLPAVLKPIVGSHGRLVSLVDDLSLAKALLEHEEAMGNGLHRVHYIQEYVPKPSRDIRAVVVGEEVVASIYRYAPEGEWRTNVAVGGRAEPCKLTGEAEELALKAAKVVGGEVVGVDLMEGRDGLLVNEVNPTVEFKGASQATGVDVAGKVIEYLEEVAKR
;
A
#
# COMPACT_ATOMS: atom_id res chain seq x y z
N MET A 1 20.71 4.55 -24.01
CA MET A 1 20.01 5.50 -23.10
C MET A 1 19.53 4.70 -21.91
N ALA A 2 19.66 5.25 -20.70
CA ALA A 2 19.14 4.58 -19.51
C ALA A 2 17.62 4.80 -19.47
N GLY A 3 16.84 3.71 -19.48
CA GLY A 3 15.39 3.73 -19.52
C GLY A 3 14.80 2.69 -18.57
N ALA A 4 13.49 2.67 -18.44
CA ALA A 4 12.77 1.71 -17.61
C ALA A 4 11.57 1.11 -18.35
N VAL A 5 11.09 -0.03 -17.86
CA VAL A 5 9.82 -0.61 -18.31
C VAL A 5 8.77 -0.45 -17.21
N MET A 6 7.62 0.13 -17.53
CA MET A 6 6.45 0.12 -16.66
C MET A 6 5.54 -1.07 -16.98
N LEU A 7 5.35 -1.96 -16.00
CA LEU A 7 4.43 -3.10 -16.09
C LEU A 7 3.05 -2.75 -15.54
N TYR A 8 2.00 -3.04 -16.30
CA TYR A 8 0.61 -2.81 -15.88
C TYR A 8 -0.29 -3.97 -16.30
N ASP A 9 -1.47 -4.11 -15.69
CA ASP A 9 -2.55 -5.00 -16.16
C ASP A 9 -3.83 -4.22 -16.50
N ARG A 10 -3.88 -2.94 -16.10
CA ARG A 10 -4.91 -1.96 -16.45
C ARG A 10 -4.29 -0.56 -16.41
N LEU A 11 -4.48 0.21 -17.49
CA LEU A 11 -4.06 1.61 -17.53
C LEU A 11 -5.05 2.50 -16.77
N ARG A 12 -4.68 2.95 -15.57
CA ARG A 12 -5.44 3.97 -14.83
C ARG A 12 -4.96 5.38 -15.19
N TRP A 13 -5.43 6.35 -14.42
CA TRP A 13 -4.94 7.72 -14.51
C TRP A 13 -3.46 7.80 -14.14
N GLU A 14 -3.03 7.09 -13.10
CA GLU A 14 -1.66 7.06 -12.59
C GLU A 14 -0.66 6.63 -13.67
N GLU A 15 -0.91 5.49 -14.31
CA GLU A 15 -0.02 4.97 -15.36
C GLU A 15 0.04 5.92 -16.57
N LYS A 16 -1.08 6.54 -16.94
CA LYS A 16 -1.10 7.54 -18.02
C LYS A 16 -0.31 8.80 -17.66
N GLU A 17 -0.40 9.28 -16.43
CA GLU A 17 0.39 10.44 -15.99
C GLU A 17 1.88 10.13 -15.90
N LEU A 18 2.27 8.90 -15.51
CA LEU A 18 3.66 8.46 -15.58
C LEU A 18 4.21 8.47 -17.01
N MET A 19 3.42 8.00 -17.98
CA MET A 19 3.80 8.05 -19.41
C MET A 19 4.01 9.50 -19.88
N LYS A 20 3.07 10.39 -19.59
CA LYS A 20 3.19 11.81 -19.95
C LYS A 20 4.37 12.48 -19.26
N ALA A 21 4.62 12.16 -17.99
CA ALA A 21 5.76 12.70 -17.24
C ALA A 21 7.09 12.23 -17.86
N ALA A 22 7.18 10.97 -18.28
CA ALA A 22 8.35 10.43 -18.98
C ALA A 22 8.58 11.15 -20.32
N GLU A 23 7.54 11.35 -21.12
CA GLU A 23 7.62 12.13 -22.36
C GLU A 23 8.10 13.56 -22.13
N ARG A 24 7.51 14.28 -21.15
CA ARG A 24 7.92 15.66 -20.81
C ARG A 24 9.38 15.77 -20.39
N ARG A 25 9.92 14.73 -19.75
CA ARG A 25 11.31 14.69 -19.25
C ARG A 25 12.29 14.07 -20.25
N GLY A 26 11.81 13.53 -21.38
CA GLY A 26 12.65 12.81 -22.33
C GLY A 26 13.19 11.49 -21.78
N PHE A 27 12.54 10.90 -20.78
CA PHE A 27 12.91 9.61 -20.20
C PHE A 27 12.29 8.45 -20.99
N GLU A 28 13.11 7.47 -21.37
CA GLU A 28 12.64 6.29 -22.10
C GLU A 28 11.88 5.33 -21.17
N LEU A 29 10.56 5.51 -21.09
CA LEU A 29 9.66 4.63 -20.35
C LEU A 29 8.81 3.78 -21.31
N ARG A 30 9.22 2.53 -21.52
CA ARG A 30 8.42 1.57 -22.30
C ARG A 30 7.34 0.96 -21.42
N THR A 31 6.14 0.76 -21.94
CA THR A 31 5.03 0.17 -21.18
C THR A 31 4.67 -1.22 -21.68
N VAL A 32 4.41 -2.16 -20.79
CA VAL A 32 4.05 -3.55 -21.15
C VAL A 32 2.84 -4.01 -20.33
N ASP A 33 1.82 -4.53 -21.02
CA ASP A 33 0.69 -5.21 -20.38
C ASP A 33 1.12 -6.62 -19.95
N VAL A 34 1.11 -6.90 -18.65
CA VAL A 34 1.54 -8.20 -18.12
C VAL A 34 0.65 -9.36 -18.56
N LYS A 35 -0.59 -9.09 -19.01
CA LYS A 35 -1.49 -10.14 -19.52
C LYS A 35 -1.05 -10.70 -20.87
N SER A 36 -0.20 -9.98 -21.61
CA SER A 36 0.36 -10.50 -22.88
C SER A 36 1.69 -11.22 -22.69
N LEU A 37 2.24 -11.23 -21.47
CA LEU A 37 3.53 -11.85 -21.20
C LEU A 37 3.38 -13.34 -20.93
N VAL A 38 4.28 -14.13 -21.53
CA VAL A 38 4.53 -15.53 -21.17
C VAL A 38 6.01 -15.64 -20.85
N LEU A 39 6.33 -15.71 -19.57
CA LEU A 39 7.70 -15.69 -19.09
C LEU A 39 8.10 -17.04 -18.51
N ALA A 40 9.27 -17.52 -18.87
CA ALA A 40 9.93 -18.66 -18.23
C ALA A 40 11.15 -18.16 -17.45
N PRO A 41 11.48 -18.76 -16.29
CA PRO A 41 12.70 -18.41 -15.55
C PRO A 41 13.94 -18.50 -16.46
N GLY A 42 14.81 -17.47 -16.44
CA GLY A 42 16.02 -17.44 -17.25
C GLY A 42 16.40 -16.04 -17.76
N ARG A 43 17.64 -15.95 -18.30
CA ARG A 43 18.27 -14.68 -18.70
C ARG A 43 17.59 -13.93 -19.85
N SER A 44 16.70 -14.57 -20.60
CA SER A 44 15.98 -13.93 -21.72
C SER A 44 15.08 -12.77 -21.24
N ILE A 45 14.59 -12.83 -20.00
CA ILE A 45 13.67 -11.81 -19.46
C ILE A 45 14.35 -10.44 -19.33
N ALA A 46 15.59 -10.38 -18.84
CA ALA A 46 16.34 -9.12 -18.72
C ALA A 46 16.68 -8.52 -20.10
N MET A 47 16.86 -9.37 -21.12
CA MET A 47 17.05 -8.89 -22.50
C MET A 47 15.76 -8.28 -23.07
N GLU A 48 14.61 -8.84 -22.73
CA GLU A 48 13.31 -8.38 -23.27
C GLU A 48 12.74 -7.16 -22.53
N LEU A 49 12.88 -7.11 -21.20
CA LEU A 49 12.30 -6.06 -20.36
C LEU A 49 13.32 -5.03 -19.86
N GLY A 50 14.60 -5.23 -20.14
CA GLY A 50 15.66 -4.36 -19.66
C GLY A 50 15.97 -4.55 -18.16
N PRO A 51 16.95 -3.80 -17.63
CA PRO A 51 17.46 -4.01 -16.28
C PRO A 51 16.59 -3.37 -15.18
N LEU A 52 15.69 -2.44 -15.53
CA LEU A 52 14.88 -1.67 -14.57
C LEU A 52 13.40 -1.70 -14.93
N VAL A 53 12.58 -2.11 -13.97
CA VAL A 53 11.12 -2.21 -14.12
C VAL A 53 10.40 -1.44 -13.02
N LEU A 54 9.42 -0.61 -13.39
CA LEU A 54 8.41 -0.07 -12.49
C LEU A 54 7.16 -0.96 -12.51
N GLN A 55 6.85 -1.62 -11.41
CA GLN A 55 5.67 -2.45 -11.23
C GLN A 55 4.44 -1.59 -10.89
N ARG A 56 3.40 -1.63 -11.74
CA ARG A 56 2.16 -0.85 -11.60
C ARG A 56 0.88 -1.68 -11.81
N CYS A 57 0.94 -3.01 -11.74
CA CYS A 57 -0.25 -3.85 -11.84
C CYS A 57 -1.23 -3.55 -10.70
N MET A 58 -2.52 -3.43 -11.03
CA MET A 58 -3.61 -3.27 -10.08
C MET A 58 -3.85 -4.56 -9.29
N SER A 59 -3.70 -5.74 -9.92
CA SER A 59 -3.78 -7.01 -9.22
C SER A 59 -2.53 -7.24 -8.36
N HIS A 60 -2.73 -7.36 -7.04
CA HIS A 60 -1.66 -7.66 -6.09
C HIS A 60 -0.88 -8.91 -6.50
N TYR A 61 -1.55 -10.04 -6.75
CA TYR A 61 -0.85 -11.30 -7.08
C TYR A 61 -0.12 -11.27 -8.43
N ARG A 62 -0.67 -10.60 -9.46
CA ARG A 62 0.08 -10.43 -10.72
C ARG A 62 1.36 -9.63 -10.47
N GLY A 63 1.23 -8.52 -9.75
CA GLY A 63 2.37 -7.68 -9.38
C GLY A 63 3.41 -8.40 -8.53
N LEU A 64 2.95 -9.17 -7.55
CA LEU A 64 3.79 -9.96 -6.66
C LEU A 64 4.61 -10.99 -7.44
N TYR A 65 3.94 -11.85 -8.21
CA TYR A 65 4.61 -12.97 -8.89
C TYR A 65 5.43 -12.53 -10.10
N ILE A 66 5.00 -11.48 -10.83
CA ILE A 66 5.84 -10.94 -11.91
C ILE A 66 7.13 -10.36 -11.31
N SER A 67 7.06 -9.64 -10.19
CA SER A 67 8.25 -9.08 -9.53
C SER A 67 9.21 -10.20 -9.09
N ALA A 68 8.68 -11.27 -8.50
CA ALA A 68 9.49 -12.43 -8.08
C ALA A 68 10.25 -13.05 -9.27
N LEU A 69 9.57 -13.23 -10.40
CA LEU A 69 10.15 -13.84 -11.58
C LEU A 69 11.22 -12.94 -12.22
N LEU A 70 10.96 -11.63 -12.28
CA LEU A 70 11.89 -10.64 -12.82
C LEU A 70 13.17 -10.56 -11.99
N GLU A 71 13.05 -10.49 -10.66
CA GLU A 71 14.19 -10.44 -9.75
C GLU A 71 15.01 -11.73 -9.79
N ALA A 72 14.37 -12.90 -9.91
CA ALA A 72 15.05 -14.17 -10.11
C ALA A 72 15.88 -14.19 -11.42
N SER A 73 15.52 -13.35 -12.40
CA SER A 73 16.26 -13.16 -13.65
C SER A 73 17.22 -11.97 -13.64
N GLY A 74 17.45 -11.35 -12.47
CA GLY A 74 18.41 -10.24 -12.30
C GLY A 74 17.88 -8.87 -12.71
N VAL A 75 16.57 -8.71 -12.93
CA VAL A 75 15.93 -7.42 -13.21
C VAL A 75 15.65 -6.70 -11.89
N ARG A 76 15.99 -5.41 -11.81
CA ARG A 76 15.60 -4.55 -10.68
C ARG A 76 14.14 -4.14 -10.84
N VAL A 77 13.31 -4.43 -9.83
CA VAL A 77 11.89 -4.08 -9.83
C VAL A 77 11.60 -3.05 -8.74
N ILE A 78 10.87 -2.01 -9.11
CA ILE A 78 10.39 -0.96 -8.20
C ILE A 78 8.86 -1.05 -8.12
N ASN A 79 8.25 -1.36 -6.98
CA ASN A 79 8.89 -1.84 -5.76
C ASN A 79 9.32 -3.31 -5.88
N SER A 80 10.30 -3.71 -5.08
CA SER A 80 10.81 -5.10 -5.07
C SER A 80 9.73 -6.14 -4.74
N PHE A 81 9.98 -7.41 -5.05
CA PHE A 81 9.15 -8.53 -4.61
C PHE A 81 8.99 -8.54 -3.09
N LYS A 82 10.10 -8.33 -2.35
CA LYS A 82 10.08 -8.28 -0.88
C LYS A 82 9.12 -7.19 -0.39
N THR A 83 9.25 -5.98 -0.93
CA THR A 83 8.41 -4.83 -0.57
C THR A 83 6.96 -5.08 -0.93
N THR A 84 6.69 -5.56 -2.14
CA THR A 84 5.33 -5.87 -2.61
C THR A 84 4.67 -6.93 -1.74
N ARG A 85 5.42 -7.97 -1.33
CA ARG A 85 4.94 -9.02 -0.43
C ARG A 85 4.63 -8.48 0.97
N LEU A 86 5.53 -7.69 1.55
CA LEU A 86 5.33 -7.14 2.89
C LEU A 86 4.15 -6.18 2.91
N CYS A 87 4.16 -5.17 2.04
CA CYS A 87 3.13 -4.13 1.99
C CYS A 87 1.76 -4.65 1.49
N GLY A 88 1.75 -5.78 0.77
CA GLY A 88 0.50 -6.43 0.33
C GLY A 88 -0.23 -7.18 1.44
N ASP A 89 0.43 -7.39 2.59
CA ASP A 89 -0.09 -8.10 3.74
C ASP A 89 -0.03 -7.22 5.00
N LYS A 90 -1.20 -6.87 5.54
CA LYS A 90 -1.33 -5.97 6.69
C LYS A 90 -0.69 -6.53 7.94
N LEU A 91 -0.73 -7.85 8.14
CA LEU A 91 -0.11 -8.49 9.29
C LEU A 91 1.41 -8.43 9.15
N LEU A 92 1.96 -8.82 8.00
CA LEU A 92 3.42 -8.76 7.77
C LEU A 92 3.94 -7.33 7.89
N THR A 93 3.22 -6.35 7.35
CA THR A 93 3.54 -4.93 7.52
C THR A 93 3.55 -4.55 9.00
N SER A 94 2.50 -4.89 9.75
CA SER A 94 2.38 -4.55 11.18
C SER A 94 3.49 -5.16 12.03
N ILE A 95 3.90 -6.40 11.74
CA ILE A 95 5.01 -7.06 12.42
C ILE A 95 6.32 -6.31 12.19
N GLU A 96 6.62 -5.90 10.95
CA GLU A 96 7.87 -5.19 10.65
C GLU A 96 7.89 -3.77 11.24
N LEU A 97 6.74 -3.08 11.23
CA LEU A 97 6.60 -1.79 11.92
C LEU A 97 6.81 -1.93 13.43
N TYR A 98 6.18 -2.93 14.06
CA TYR A 98 6.32 -3.21 15.49
C TYR A 98 7.78 -3.51 15.88
N LYS A 99 8.45 -4.39 15.12
CA LYS A 99 9.88 -4.70 15.32
C LYS A 99 10.78 -3.46 15.23
N ALA A 100 10.45 -2.52 14.36
CA ALA A 100 11.21 -1.30 14.16
C ALA A 100 10.90 -0.19 15.18
N GLY A 101 10.04 -0.47 16.18
CA GLY A 101 9.58 0.51 17.16
C GLY A 101 8.81 1.66 16.50
N ILE A 102 8.10 1.39 15.40
CA ILE A 102 7.24 2.36 14.74
C ILE A 102 5.84 2.27 15.38
N PRO A 103 5.29 3.38 15.89
CA PRO A 103 3.93 3.40 16.43
C PRO A 103 2.91 2.90 15.40
N THR A 104 2.11 1.90 15.79
CA THR A 104 1.04 1.29 14.98
C THR A 104 -0.11 0.96 15.93
N PRO A 105 -1.38 0.91 15.46
CA PRO A 105 -2.48 0.49 16.33
C PRO A 105 -2.20 -0.90 16.92
N ARG A 106 -2.53 -1.09 18.20
CA ARG A 106 -2.42 -2.41 18.84
C ARG A 106 -3.21 -3.42 18.02
N PHE A 107 -2.60 -4.56 17.77
CA PHE A 107 -3.18 -5.62 16.96
C PHE A 107 -3.02 -6.98 17.62
N ALA A 108 -3.94 -7.88 17.28
CA ALA A 108 -3.92 -9.28 17.64
C ALA A 108 -4.17 -10.14 16.39
N VAL A 109 -3.71 -11.38 16.43
CA VAL A 109 -3.91 -12.35 15.34
C VAL A 109 -4.50 -13.62 15.93
N ALA A 110 -5.49 -14.14 15.24
CA ALA A 110 -6.12 -15.40 15.56
C ALA A 110 -6.27 -16.27 14.32
N PHE A 111 -6.34 -17.58 14.51
CA PHE A 111 -6.39 -18.57 13.43
C PHE A 111 -7.69 -19.41 13.45
N THR A 112 -8.61 -19.04 14.33
CA THR A 112 -9.97 -19.59 14.42
C THR A 112 -10.91 -18.48 14.90
N ALA A 113 -12.19 -18.56 14.55
CA ALA A 113 -13.22 -17.65 15.07
C ALA A 113 -13.25 -17.60 16.60
N GLU A 114 -13.08 -18.75 17.29
CA GLU A 114 -13.07 -18.79 18.76
C GLU A 114 -11.89 -18.02 19.35
N SER A 115 -10.68 -18.21 18.81
CA SER A 115 -9.50 -17.47 19.29
C SER A 115 -9.57 -15.99 18.90
N ALA A 116 -10.24 -15.65 17.80
CA ALA A 116 -10.46 -14.28 17.38
C ALA A 116 -11.39 -13.54 18.33
N LEU A 117 -12.47 -14.18 18.81
CA LEU A 117 -13.35 -13.59 19.82
C LEU A 117 -12.59 -13.28 21.13
N LYS A 118 -11.77 -14.21 21.62
CA LYS A 118 -10.92 -14.00 22.80
C LYS A 118 -9.93 -12.84 22.60
N ALA A 119 -9.36 -12.73 21.39
CA ALA A 119 -8.47 -11.64 21.03
C ALA A 119 -9.20 -10.28 21.02
N ILE A 120 -10.44 -10.22 20.53
CA ILE A 120 -11.27 -9.00 20.56
C ILE A 120 -11.58 -8.61 22.00
N GLU A 121 -11.97 -9.55 22.85
CA GLU A 121 -12.22 -9.31 24.28
C GLU A 121 -10.97 -8.76 24.99
N SER A 122 -9.80 -9.31 24.69
CA SER A 122 -8.53 -8.85 25.27
C SER A 122 -8.09 -7.48 24.74
N LEU A 123 -8.34 -7.18 23.46
CA LEU A 123 -7.95 -5.91 22.84
C LEU A 123 -8.88 -4.77 23.26
N GLY A 124 -10.15 -5.10 23.51
CA GLY A 124 -11.21 -4.18 23.89
C GLY A 124 -12.07 -3.75 22.70
N LEU A 125 -13.33 -3.44 22.99
CA LEU A 125 -14.28 -2.89 22.03
C LEU A 125 -14.31 -1.35 22.09
N PRO A 126 -14.58 -0.66 20.96
CA PRO A 126 -14.75 -1.25 19.62
C PRO A 126 -13.41 -1.70 19.01
N ALA A 127 -13.46 -2.73 18.16
CA ALA A 127 -12.33 -3.30 17.46
C ALA A 127 -12.53 -3.27 15.94
N VAL A 128 -11.46 -3.43 15.17
CA VAL A 128 -11.47 -3.44 13.71
C VAL A 128 -11.00 -4.80 13.20
N LEU A 129 -11.87 -5.49 12.47
CA LEU A 129 -11.53 -6.70 11.72
C LEU A 129 -11.10 -6.32 10.31
N LYS A 130 -9.96 -6.86 9.85
CA LYS A 130 -9.48 -6.65 8.48
C LYS A 130 -8.95 -7.96 7.91
N PRO A 131 -9.15 -8.26 6.61
CA PRO A 131 -8.40 -9.31 5.95
C PRO A 131 -6.92 -8.91 5.87
N ILE A 132 -6.02 -9.89 6.03
CA ILE A 132 -4.57 -9.65 5.89
C ILE A 132 -4.20 -9.14 4.49
N VAL A 133 -4.88 -9.62 3.44
CA VAL A 133 -4.72 -9.16 2.05
C VAL A 133 -6.02 -8.52 1.59
N GLY A 134 -5.94 -7.28 1.12
CA GLY A 134 -7.11 -6.54 0.64
C GLY A 134 -6.79 -5.06 0.41
N SER A 135 -7.63 -4.38 -0.36
CA SER A 135 -7.46 -2.94 -0.65
C SER A 135 -8.82 -2.23 -0.65
N HIS A 136 -8.79 -0.90 -0.71
CA HIS A 136 -9.96 -0.03 -0.82
C HIS A 136 -10.98 -0.17 0.33
N GLY A 137 -10.54 -0.59 1.51
CA GLY A 137 -11.42 -0.73 2.69
C GLY A 137 -12.44 -1.87 2.59
N ARG A 138 -12.27 -2.80 1.65
CA ARG A 138 -13.14 -3.97 1.49
C ARG A 138 -12.95 -4.94 2.66
N LEU A 139 -14.07 -5.44 3.19
CA LEU A 139 -14.11 -6.37 4.33
C LEU A 139 -13.44 -5.80 5.60
N VAL A 140 -13.30 -4.47 5.68
CA VAL A 140 -12.87 -3.81 6.91
C VAL A 140 -14.11 -3.49 7.73
N SER A 141 -14.23 -4.13 8.89
CA SER A 141 -15.42 -4.07 9.74
C SER A 141 -15.07 -3.47 11.10
N LEU A 142 -15.85 -2.47 11.52
CA LEU A 142 -15.85 -1.97 12.89
C LEU A 142 -16.84 -2.83 13.68
N VAL A 143 -16.38 -3.41 14.78
CA VAL A 143 -17.22 -4.22 15.68
C VAL A 143 -17.26 -3.55 17.04
N ASP A 144 -18.46 -3.27 17.53
CA ASP A 144 -18.76 -2.66 18.82
C ASP A 144 -19.43 -3.64 19.80
N ASP A 145 -19.77 -4.85 19.34
CA ASP A 145 -20.23 -5.96 20.16
C ASP A 145 -19.69 -7.32 19.68
N LEU A 146 -19.61 -8.29 20.61
CA LEU A 146 -19.07 -9.62 20.35
C LEU A 146 -19.99 -10.50 19.48
N SER A 147 -21.30 -10.24 19.45
CA SER A 147 -22.24 -11.01 18.64
C SER A 147 -22.07 -10.65 17.16
N LEU A 148 -21.92 -9.36 16.84
CA LEU A 148 -21.55 -8.88 15.51
C LEU A 148 -20.20 -9.45 15.08
N ALA A 149 -19.19 -9.38 15.96
CA ALA A 149 -17.89 -9.96 15.69
C ALA A 149 -17.97 -11.47 15.36
N LYS A 150 -18.73 -12.23 16.15
CA LYS A 150 -18.94 -13.67 15.92
C LYS A 150 -19.56 -13.94 14.55
N ALA A 151 -20.63 -13.22 14.20
CA ALA A 151 -21.31 -13.39 12.91
C ALA A 151 -20.38 -13.09 11.72
N LEU A 152 -19.54 -12.06 11.84
CA LEU A 152 -18.56 -11.71 10.80
C LEU A 152 -17.46 -12.78 10.66
N LEU A 153 -16.94 -13.29 11.77
CA LEU A 153 -15.91 -14.34 11.76
C LEU A 153 -16.44 -15.65 11.15
N GLU A 154 -17.67 -16.05 11.48
CA GLU A 154 -18.32 -17.21 10.86
C GLU A 154 -18.51 -17.01 9.35
N HIS A 155 -18.88 -15.80 8.92
CA HIS A 155 -18.97 -15.45 7.51
C HIS A 155 -17.61 -15.49 6.80
N GLU A 156 -16.55 -14.97 7.44
CA GLU A 156 -15.18 -15.00 6.91
C GLU A 156 -14.69 -16.42 6.65
N GLU A 157 -14.89 -17.33 7.62
CA GLU A 157 -14.49 -18.72 7.48
C GLU A 157 -15.29 -19.47 6.39
N ALA A 158 -16.53 -19.06 6.15
CA ALA A 158 -17.42 -19.65 5.14
C ALA A 158 -17.10 -19.21 3.70
N MET A 159 -16.40 -18.09 3.49
CA MET A 159 -16.04 -17.58 2.15
C MET A 159 -15.07 -18.48 1.36
N GLY A 160 -14.51 -19.53 1.97
CA GLY A 160 -13.72 -20.56 1.27
C GLY A 160 -12.31 -20.14 0.82
N ASN A 161 -11.90 -18.91 1.08
CA ASN A 161 -10.53 -18.45 0.88
C ASN A 161 -9.69 -18.72 2.14
N GLY A 162 -8.62 -19.50 2.02
CA GLY A 162 -7.74 -19.84 3.15
C GLY A 162 -7.15 -18.62 3.87
N LEU A 163 -6.96 -17.49 3.17
CA LEU A 163 -6.46 -16.25 3.79
C LEU A 163 -7.47 -15.57 4.71
N HIS A 164 -8.78 -15.86 4.56
CA HIS A 164 -9.81 -15.33 5.46
C HIS A 164 -9.88 -16.07 6.81
N ARG A 165 -9.11 -17.16 6.98
CA ARG A 165 -8.95 -17.88 8.25
C ARG A 165 -7.81 -17.31 9.11
N VAL A 166 -7.16 -16.25 8.64
CA VAL A 166 -6.19 -15.47 9.42
C VAL A 166 -6.89 -14.18 9.84
N HIS A 167 -7.38 -14.15 11.07
CA HIS A 167 -8.14 -13.03 11.61
C HIS A 167 -7.17 -12.00 12.17
N TYR A 168 -7.01 -10.91 11.42
CA TYR A 168 -6.22 -9.76 11.84
C TYR A 168 -7.15 -8.73 12.49
N ILE A 169 -6.91 -8.46 13.77
CA ILE A 169 -7.76 -7.66 14.63
C ILE A 169 -6.93 -6.48 15.11
N GLN A 170 -7.47 -5.27 15.00
CA GLN A 170 -6.84 -4.05 15.49
C GLN A 170 -7.75 -3.32 16.47
N GLU A 171 -7.16 -2.54 17.38
CA GLU A 171 -7.93 -1.62 18.19
C GLU A 171 -8.57 -0.56 17.28
N TYR A 172 -9.75 -0.08 17.66
CA TYR A 172 -10.30 1.10 17.00
C TYR A 172 -9.56 2.36 17.47
N VAL A 173 -8.95 3.07 16.52
CA VAL A 173 -8.31 4.37 16.79
C VAL A 173 -9.35 5.49 16.61
N PRO A 174 -9.70 6.24 17.68
CA PRO A 174 -10.65 7.34 17.62
C PRO A 174 -9.99 8.57 16.98
N LYS A 175 -9.98 8.58 15.64
CA LYS A 175 -9.42 9.64 14.80
C LYS A 175 -10.46 10.73 14.46
N PRO A 176 -10.06 11.97 14.11
CA PRO A 176 -10.97 13.08 13.80
C PRO A 176 -11.62 12.96 12.41
N SER A 177 -12.31 11.85 12.16
CA SER A 177 -12.99 11.49 10.89
C SER A 177 -12.12 11.66 9.64
N ARG A 178 -10.80 11.60 9.82
CA ARG A 178 -9.81 11.66 8.75
C ARG A 178 -8.63 10.76 9.06
N ASP A 179 -7.88 10.46 8.02
CA ASP A 179 -6.52 9.94 8.14
C ASP A 179 -5.59 10.74 7.23
N ILE A 180 -4.30 10.41 7.26
CA ILE A 180 -3.29 11.04 6.41
C ILE A 180 -2.73 9.99 5.46
N ARG A 181 -2.66 10.31 4.17
CA ARG A 181 -1.87 9.54 3.19
C ARG A 181 -0.67 10.35 2.77
N ALA A 182 0.52 9.80 3.00
CA ALA A 182 1.80 10.30 2.50
C ALA A 182 2.23 9.47 1.29
N VAL A 183 2.59 10.12 0.18
CA VAL A 183 3.19 9.49 -0.98
C VAL A 183 4.70 9.67 -0.86
N VAL A 184 5.42 8.55 -0.73
CA VAL A 184 6.88 8.51 -0.63
C VAL A 184 7.45 8.07 -1.97
N VAL A 185 8.46 8.81 -2.44
CA VAL A 185 9.26 8.48 -3.63
C VAL A 185 10.73 8.59 -3.24
N GLY A 186 11.47 7.48 -3.32
CA GLY A 186 12.83 7.40 -2.82
C GLY A 186 12.90 7.69 -1.32
N GLU A 187 13.56 8.79 -0.97
CA GLU A 187 13.75 9.24 0.41
C GLU A 187 12.93 10.51 0.75
N GLU A 188 11.98 10.90 -0.11
CA GLU A 188 11.18 12.13 0.03
C GLU A 188 9.68 11.82 0.16
N VAL A 189 8.97 12.53 1.05
CA VAL A 189 7.50 12.60 1.05
C VAL A 189 7.08 13.67 0.03
N VAL A 190 6.81 13.24 -1.20
CA VAL A 190 6.55 14.19 -2.31
C VAL A 190 5.16 14.83 -2.24
N ALA A 191 4.19 14.17 -1.62
CA ALA A 191 2.85 14.72 -1.42
C ALA A 191 2.17 14.08 -0.22
N SER A 192 1.33 14.85 0.47
CA SER A 192 0.48 14.31 1.53
C SER A 192 -0.91 14.94 1.55
N ILE A 193 -1.90 14.13 1.90
CA ILE A 193 -3.30 14.54 1.96
C ILE A 193 -3.96 14.04 3.23
N TYR A 194 -4.88 14.84 3.76
CA TYR A 194 -5.93 14.32 4.62
C TYR A 194 -6.97 13.64 3.75
N ARG A 195 -7.47 12.48 4.17
CA ARG A 195 -8.67 11.88 3.59
C ARG A 195 -9.78 11.90 4.63
N TYR A 196 -10.80 12.69 4.38
CA TYR A 196 -11.97 12.81 5.25
C TYR A 196 -13.00 11.76 4.87
N ALA A 197 -13.57 11.08 5.88
CA ALA A 197 -14.68 10.17 5.69
C ALA A 197 -15.95 10.95 5.30
N PRO A 198 -16.81 10.37 4.45
CA PRO A 198 -18.13 10.94 4.19
C PRO A 198 -19.05 10.83 5.41
N GLU A 199 -20.14 11.58 5.42
CA GLU A 199 -21.12 11.53 6.52
C GLU A 199 -21.69 10.11 6.69
N GLY A 200 -21.75 9.63 7.92
CA GLY A 200 -22.22 8.28 8.25
C GLY A 200 -21.21 7.15 7.99
N GLU A 201 -19.98 7.46 7.58
CA GLU A 201 -18.93 6.48 7.33
C GLU A 201 -17.71 6.77 8.21
N TRP A 202 -17.04 5.71 8.69
CA TRP A 202 -15.85 5.83 9.55
C TRP A 202 -14.55 5.58 8.77
N ARG A 203 -14.66 4.97 7.58
CA ARG A 203 -13.56 4.75 6.64
C ARG A 203 -13.34 5.99 5.77
N THR A 204 -12.09 6.29 5.56
CA THR A 204 -11.59 7.52 4.92
C THR A 204 -11.16 7.30 3.47
N ASN A 205 -11.24 6.07 2.96
CA ASN A 205 -10.80 5.74 1.61
C ASN A 205 -11.58 6.56 0.57
N VAL A 206 -10.87 7.13 -0.40
CA VAL A 206 -11.51 7.84 -1.54
C VAL A 206 -12.46 6.90 -2.31
N ALA A 207 -12.18 5.60 -2.31
CA ALA A 207 -13.03 4.59 -2.93
C ALA A 207 -14.43 4.45 -2.30
N VAL A 208 -14.62 4.88 -1.04
CA VAL A 208 -15.93 4.91 -0.37
C VAL A 208 -16.56 6.32 -0.37
N GLY A 209 -16.03 7.24 -1.19
CA GLY A 209 -16.53 8.62 -1.30
C GLY A 209 -15.81 9.64 -0.41
N GLY A 210 -14.67 9.28 0.18
CA GLY A 210 -13.88 10.21 0.99
C GLY A 210 -13.31 11.40 0.20
N ARG A 211 -13.21 12.57 0.85
CA ARG A 211 -12.66 13.81 0.27
C ARG A 211 -11.17 13.95 0.60
N ALA A 212 -10.36 14.30 -0.39
CA ALA A 212 -8.94 14.59 -0.21
C ALA A 212 -8.69 16.10 -0.05
N GLU A 213 -7.86 16.48 0.92
CA GLU A 213 -7.38 17.86 1.13
C GLU A 213 -5.88 17.86 1.36
N PRO A 214 -5.15 18.93 0.99
CA PRO A 214 -3.73 19.05 1.31
C PRO A 214 -3.44 18.85 2.80
N CYS A 215 -2.48 17.98 3.10
CA CYS A 215 -1.91 17.86 4.42
C CYS A 215 -0.43 18.25 4.32
N LYS A 216 0.02 19.18 5.16
CA LYS A 216 1.44 19.50 5.25
C LYS A 216 2.05 18.60 6.34
N LEU A 217 2.73 17.54 5.94
CA LEU A 217 3.58 16.75 6.84
C LEU A 217 4.91 17.47 7.02
N THR A 218 5.33 17.69 8.26
CA THR A 218 6.64 18.26 8.60
C THR A 218 7.17 17.62 9.88
N GLY A 219 8.50 17.60 10.03
CA GLY A 219 9.17 17.16 11.24
C GLY A 219 8.88 15.68 11.54
N GLU A 220 8.53 15.38 12.78
CA GLU A 220 8.31 14.00 13.26
C GLU A 220 7.31 13.21 12.42
N ALA A 221 6.28 13.87 11.87
CA ALA A 221 5.26 13.22 11.06
C ALA A 221 5.78 12.76 9.69
N GLU A 222 6.65 13.56 9.08
CA GLU A 222 7.32 13.24 7.82
C GLU A 222 8.38 12.15 8.04
N GLU A 223 9.19 12.29 9.09
CA GLU A 223 10.20 11.30 9.49
C GLU A 223 9.56 9.93 9.77
N LEU A 224 8.40 9.90 10.42
CA LEU A 224 7.64 8.67 10.67
C LEU A 224 7.22 7.99 9.36
N ALA A 225 6.72 8.74 8.39
CA ALA A 225 6.33 8.20 7.08
C ALA A 225 7.52 7.64 6.31
N LEU A 226 8.65 8.36 6.31
CA LEU A 226 9.90 7.91 5.68
C LEU A 226 10.47 6.67 6.37
N LYS A 227 10.45 6.64 7.71
CA LYS A 227 10.89 5.47 8.49
C LYS A 227 10.04 4.24 8.18
N ALA A 228 8.72 4.41 8.08
CA ALA A 228 7.81 3.32 7.71
C ALA A 228 8.09 2.79 6.31
N ALA A 229 8.24 3.68 5.31
CA ALA A 229 8.61 3.30 3.95
C ALA A 229 9.95 2.55 3.93
N LYS A 230 10.97 3.05 4.64
CA LYS A 230 12.29 2.42 4.71
C LYS A 230 12.27 1.01 5.31
N VAL A 231 11.52 0.79 6.39
CA VAL A 231 11.43 -0.52 7.07
C VAL A 231 10.90 -1.61 6.15
N VAL A 232 9.93 -1.28 5.30
CA VAL A 232 9.36 -2.23 4.33
C VAL A 232 10.14 -2.29 3.01
N GLY A 233 11.21 -1.50 2.88
CA GLY A 233 11.98 -1.38 1.63
C GLY A 233 11.21 -0.68 0.51
N GLY A 234 10.32 0.25 0.85
CA GLY A 234 9.51 1.02 -0.08
C GLY A 234 10.33 2.09 -0.80
N GLU A 235 10.26 2.07 -2.13
CA GLU A 235 10.83 3.11 -3.00
C GLU A 235 9.73 4.03 -3.56
N VAL A 236 8.57 3.48 -3.95
CA VAL A 236 7.41 4.29 -4.40
C VAL A 236 6.15 3.79 -3.71
N VAL A 237 5.83 4.34 -2.54
CA VAL A 237 4.79 3.78 -1.65
C VAL A 237 3.84 4.83 -1.09
N GLY A 238 2.66 4.40 -0.67
CA GLY A 238 1.69 5.23 0.04
C GLY A 238 1.63 4.81 1.50
N VAL A 239 2.03 5.68 2.42
CA VAL A 239 1.98 5.43 3.87
C VAL A 239 0.70 6.05 4.44
N ASP A 240 -0.12 5.23 5.08
CA ASP A 240 -1.34 5.66 5.76
C ASP A 240 -1.08 5.84 7.24
N LEU A 241 -1.30 7.06 7.74
CA LEU A 241 -1.13 7.44 9.13
C LEU A 241 -2.49 7.78 9.75
N MET A 242 -2.65 7.49 11.04
CA MET A 242 -3.81 7.87 11.83
C MET A 242 -3.39 8.78 12.99
N GLU A 243 -4.20 9.79 13.26
CA GLU A 243 -4.08 10.63 14.46
C GLU A 243 -4.67 9.85 15.65
N GLY A 244 -3.80 9.21 16.44
CA GLY A 244 -4.15 8.54 17.69
C GLY A 244 -4.12 9.49 18.90
N ARG A 245 -4.47 8.98 20.09
CA ARG A 245 -4.48 9.77 21.33
C ARG A 245 -3.09 10.28 21.71
N ASP A 246 -2.07 9.43 21.54
CA ASP A 246 -0.69 9.69 21.98
C ASP A 246 0.25 10.07 20.82
N GLY A 247 -0.31 10.38 19.64
CA GLY A 247 0.46 10.75 18.46
C GLY A 247 0.05 9.98 17.21
N LEU A 248 0.89 10.08 16.17
CA LEU A 248 0.64 9.44 14.88
C LEU A 248 0.94 7.95 14.93
N LEU A 249 0.07 7.16 14.31
CA LEU A 249 0.20 5.72 14.16
C LEU A 249 0.25 5.34 12.68
N VAL A 250 1.17 4.48 12.28
CA VAL A 250 1.21 3.90 10.93
C VAL A 250 0.21 2.76 10.84
N ASN A 251 -0.75 2.87 9.94
CA ASN A 251 -1.81 1.88 9.74
C ASN A 251 -1.51 0.91 8.59
N GLU A 252 -1.02 1.41 7.45
CA GLU A 252 -0.74 0.57 6.27
C GLU A 252 0.33 1.23 5.38
N VAL A 253 1.10 0.42 4.63
CA VAL A 253 1.96 0.89 3.55
C VAL A 253 1.52 0.22 2.25
N ASN A 254 1.34 1.01 1.19
CA ASN A 254 0.74 0.58 -0.07
C ASN A 254 1.82 0.53 -1.16
N PRO A 255 2.16 -0.66 -1.72
CA PRO A 255 3.28 -0.81 -2.64
C PRO A 255 2.96 -0.34 -4.06
N THR A 256 1.68 -0.24 -4.42
CA THR A 256 1.23 0.28 -5.72
C THR A 256 0.32 1.48 -5.46
N VAL A 257 0.92 2.55 -4.91
CA VAL A 257 0.17 3.74 -4.48
C VAL A 257 -0.60 4.36 -5.64
N GLU A 258 -1.87 4.67 -5.37
CA GLU A 258 -2.70 5.54 -6.19
C GLU A 258 -2.51 6.97 -5.71
N PHE A 259 -2.05 7.85 -6.61
CA PHE A 259 -1.66 9.22 -6.26
C PHE A 259 -2.52 10.28 -6.95
N LYS A 260 -3.56 9.91 -7.71
CA LYS A 260 -4.50 10.87 -8.31
C LYS A 260 -5.07 11.86 -7.30
N GLY A 261 -5.58 11.35 -6.18
CA GLY A 261 -6.14 12.20 -5.13
C GLY A 261 -5.10 13.15 -4.53
N ALA A 262 -3.87 12.67 -4.33
CA ALA A 262 -2.78 13.48 -3.80
C ALA A 262 -2.37 14.59 -4.78
N SER A 263 -2.13 14.26 -6.05
CA SER A 263 -1.79 15.24 -7.09
C SER A 263 -2.88 16.29 -7.29
N GLN A 264 -4.16 15.88 -7.32
CA GLN A 264 -5.27 16.82 -7.53
C GLN A 264 -5.47 17.76 -6.35
N ALA A 265 -5.37 17.26 -5.11
CA ALA A 265 -5.55 18.09 -3.93
C ALA A 265 -4.38 19.06 -3.73
N THR A 266 -3.14 18.58 -3.91
CA THR A 266 -1.92 19.35 -3.58
C THR A 266 -1.35 20.16 -4.75
N GLY A 267 -1.72 19.84 -5.99
CA GLY A 267 -1.11 20.39 -7.20
C GLY A 267 0.29 19.84 -7.51
N VAL A 268 0.81 18.89 -6.72
CA VAL A 268 2.14 18.32 -6.94
C VAL A 268 2.15 17.34 -8.12
N ASP A 269 3.14 17.48 -9.01
CA ASP A 269 3.45 16.53 -10.09
C ASP A 269 4.14 15.27 -9.52
N VAL A 270 3.37 14.43 -8.84
CA VAL A 270 3.84 13.16 -8.27
C VAL A 270 4.38 12.23 -9.37
N ALA A 271 3.76 12.19 -10.54
CA ALA A 271 4.25 11.39 -11.66
C ALA A 271 5.65 11.86 -12.11
N GLY A 272 5.85 13.17 -12.25
CA GLY A 272 7.15 13.78 -12.52
C GLY A 272 8.22 13.39 -11.50
N LYS A 273 7.87 13.40 -10.20
CA LYS A 273 8.75 12.96 -9.12
C LYS A 273 9.12 11.47 -9.20
N VAL A 274 8.17 10.60 -9.55
CA VAL A 274 8.47 9.17 -9.77
C VAL A 274 9.40 8.99 -10.97
N ILE A 275 9.20 9.70 -12.08
CA ILE A 275 10.08 9.61 -13.25
C ILE A 275 11.49 10.15 -12.95
N GLU A 276 11.58 11.28 -12.25
CA GLU A 276 12.85 11.83 -11.75
C GLU A 276 13.62 10.79 -10.93
N TYR A 277 12.94 10.10 -10.02
CA TYR A 277 13.54 9.02 -9.25
C TYR A 277 13.99 7.84 -10.12
N LEU A 278 13.21 7.44 -11.13
CA LEU A 278 13.61 6.38 -12.07
C LEU A 278 14.85 6.77 -12.88
N GLU A 279 14.98 8.04 -13.30
CA GLU A 279 16.17 8.55 -13.98
C GLU A 279 17.43 8.44 -13.11
N GLU A 280 17.30 8.77 -11.82
CA GLU A 280 18.40 8.65 -10.86
C GLU A 280 18.81 7.20 -10.64
N VAL A 281 17.83 6.31 -10.49
CA VAL A 281 18.08 4.88 -10.30
C VAL A 281 18.71 4.25 -11.55
N ALA A 282 18.27 4.63 -12.76
CA ALA A 282 18.77 4.07 -14.01
C ALA A 282 20.21 4.50 -14.34
N LYS A 283 20.73 5.54 -13.69
CA LYS A 283 22.13 6.02 -13.82
C LYS A 283 23.11 5.27 -12.91
N ARG A 284 22.61 4.57 -11.89
CA ARG A 284 23.43 3.81 -10.92
C ARG A 284 23.72 2.41 -11.44
#